data_AF-A0A843ASA0-F1
#
_entry.id   AF-A0A843ASA0-F1
#
_cell.length_a   1.000
_cell.length_b   1.000
_cell.length_c   1.000
_cell.angle_alpha   90.00
_cell.angle_beta   90.00
_cell.angle_gamma   90.00
#
_symmetry.space_group_name_H-M   'P 1'
#
loop_
_entity.id
_entity.type
_entity.pdbx_description
1 polymer ?
#
loop_
_entity_poly.entity_id
_entity_poly.type
_entity_poly.pdbx_seq_one_letter_code
_entity_poly.pdbx_strand_id
1 'polypeptide(L)'
;MTMDKIVINMDGCSKCGKCVSICPNNALEFIEGYPELVHSELCTECGICEDQCPTGAIRLSEGAMGEISKENIRGDEKYVKAAEDITTLIGMEKPPIGVTMVKPGQSVPGGFALLGSPTRHCVSIHMASLGAALYVPAEQHACAAAKAALGISELPEKVRSGKIPYMHGLASSEQAAARIMAEVPRLPVGSAVGTLVAPLSSFSVAPDVIILVTKPKQAMWVANALLFENGSPRITANFAGMQASCADVTAVPMKTQEVNFSLGCYGCRSAGKLSDEEMYVGIPVDKLDAVVKGLKGLRRAMGKLDDAGQREEESKKGCGA
;
A
#
# COMPACT_ATOMS: atom_id res chain seq x y z
N MET A 1 30.63 -8.24 17.39
CA MET A 1 30.71 -7.07 16.49
C MET A 1 29.48 -7.15 15.62
N THR A 2 28.53 -6.22 15.82
CA THR A 2 27.35 -6.09 14.97
C THR A 2 27.86 -5.81 13.55
N MET A 3 27.58 -6.72 12.62
CA MET A 3 27.78 -6.43 11.20
C MET A 3 26.83 -5.28 10.87
N ASP A 4 27.38 -4.19 10.33
CA ASP A 4 26.58 -3.07 9.88
C ASP A 4 25.59 -3.59 8.84
N LYS A 5 24.30 -3.22 8.91
CA LYS A 5 23.28 -3.65 7.94
C LYS A 5 23.33 -2.88 6.62
N ILE A 6 23.98 -1.71 6.65
CA ILE A 6 24.20 -0.84 5.50
C ILE A 6 25.63 -0.31 5.52
N VAL A 7 26.15 0.06 4.36
CA VAL A 7 27.42 0.75 4.18
C VAL A 7 27.18 2.06 3.43
N ILE A 8 27.71 3.17 3.95
CA ILE A 8 27.59 4.50 3.33
C ILE A 8 28.98 4.98 2.92
N ASN A 9 29.18 5.18 1.62
CA ASN A 9 30.35 5.85 1.06
C ASN A 9 30.23 7.36 1.27
N MET A 10 30.93 7.87 2.28
CA MET A 10 30.91 9.29 2.64
C MET A 10 31.42 10.20 1.52
N ASP A 11 32.39 9.75 0.71
CA ASP A 11 32.95 10.54 -0.40
C ASP A 11 31.96 10.69 -1.57
N GLY A 12 31.09 9.69 -1.77
CA GLY A 12 30.04 9.71 -2.79
C GLY A 12 28.72 10.31 -2.31
N CYS A 13 28.56 10.56 -1.01
CA CYS A 13 27.31 11.02 -0.43
C CYS A 13 27.10 12.51 -0.67
N SER A 14 26.06 12.86 -1.43
CA SER A 14 25.67 14.25 -1.68
C SER A 14 24.96 14.92 -0.49
N LYS A 15 24.75 14.19 0.62
CA LYS A 15 24.03 14.65 1.82
C LYS A 15 22.59 15.11 1.53
N CYS A 16 21.99 14.63 0.45
CA CYS A 16 20.63 15.02 0.06
C CYS A 16 19.54 14.56 1.04
N GLY A 17 19.83 13.56 1.88
CA GLY A 17 18.93 13.09 2.92
C GLY A 17 17.81 12.16 2.49
N LYS A 18 17.75 11.81 1.21
CA LYS A 18 16.69 10.98 0.65
C LYS A 18 16.60 9.60 1.33
N CYS A 19 17.73 9.00 1.69
CA CYS A 19 17.78 7.71 2.40
C CYS A 19 17.16 7.77 3.80
N VAL A 20 17.36 8.86 4.54
CA VAL A 20 16.75 9.12 5.85
C VAL A 20 15.24 9.32 5.68
N SER A 21 14.82 10.17 4.75
CA SER A 21 13.39 10.49 4.55
C SER A 21 12.57 9.32 4.04
N ILE A 22 13.16 8.45 3.20
CA ILE A 22 12.47 7.32 2.58
C ILE A 22 12.48 6.06 3.45
N CYS A 23 13.25 6.03 4.54
CA CYS A 23 13.34 4.85 5.37
C CYS A 23 11.97 4.55 6.01
N PRO A 24 11.30 3.44 5.65
CA PRO A 24 9.95 3.17 6.13
C PRO A 24 9.91 2.98 7.65
N ASN A 25 10.99 2.44 8.23
CA ASN A 25 11.07 2.13 9.65
C ASN A 25 11.79 3.22 10.45
N ASN A 26 12.16 4.36 9.84
CA ASN A 26 12.99 5.39 10.48
C ASN A 26 14.29 4.84 11.10
N ALA A 27 14.93 3.89 10.43
CA ALA A 27 16.16 3.28 10.93
C ALA A 27 17.39 4.20 10.79
N LEU A 28 17.28 5.20 9.90
CA LEU A 28 18.32 6.15 9.52
C LEU A 28 18.03 7.53 10.10
N GLU A 29 19.06 8.24 10.56
CA GLU A 29 19.00 9.65 10.97
C GLU A 29 20.18 10.45 10.37
N PHE A 30 20.14 11.77 10.50
CA PHE A 30 21.28 12.63 10.17
C PHE A 30 22.11 12.92 11.41
N ILE A 31 23.35 12.46 11.40
CA ILE A 31 24.34 12.72 12.44
C ILE A 31 25.52 13.44 11.78
N GLU A 32 25.93 14.56 12.36
CA GLU A 32 27.08 15.37 11.88
C GLU A 32 27.05 15.70 10.36
N GLY A 33 25.85 15.86 9.80
CA GLY A 33 25.65 16.21 8.39
C GLY A 33 25.77 15.03 7.42
N TYR A 34 25.82 13.79 7.91
CA TYR A 34 25.72 12.58 7.11
C TYR A 34 24.57 11.67 7.59
N PRO A 35 23.97 10.89 6.68
CA PRO A 35 23.04 9.84 7.07
C PRO A 35 23.79 8.72 7.81
N GLU A 36 23.23 8.26 8.93
CA GLU A 36 23.76 7.14 9.73
C GLU A 36 22.64 6.18 10.14
N LEU A 37 22.97 4.89 10.26
CA LEU A 37 22.05 3.87 10.77
C LEU A 37 22.02 3.89 12.30
N VAL A 38 21.20 4.76 12.85
CA VAL A 38 21.09 4.94 14.31
C VAL A 38 20.28 3.82 14.97
N HIS A 39 19.19 3.37 14.34
CA HIS A 39 18.30 2.33 14.88
C HIS A 39 18.42 1.03 14.09
N SER A 40 19.57 0.36 14.24
CA SER A 40 19.92 -0.85 13.47
C SER A 40 18.88 -1.98 13.59
N GLU A 41 18.21 -2.11 14.73
CA GLU A 41 17.14 -3.06 15.00
C GLU A 41 15.86 -2.79 14.19
N LEU A 42 15.63 -1.53 13.79
CA LEU A 42 14.51 -1.13 12.93
C LEU A 42 14.82 -1.31 11.43
N CYS A 43 16.09 -1.48 11.07
CA CYS A 43 16.46 -1.78 9.69
C CYS A 43 16.02 -3.19 9.32
N THR A 44 15.15 -3.28 8.32
CA THR A 44 14.67 -4.54 7.73
C THR A 44 15.43 -4.94 6.47
N GLU A 45 16.54 -4.25 6.17
CA GLU A 45 17.39 -4.53 5.00
C GLU A 45 16.60 -4.54 3.68
N CYS A 46 15.57 -3.68 3.60
CA CYS A 46 14.65 -3.63 2.46
C CYS A 46 15.22 -3.03 1.17
N GLY A 47 16.46 -2.53 1.18
CA GLY A 47 17.14 -1.98 0.00
C GLY A 47 16.66 -0.60 -0.48
N ILE A 48 15.55 -0.06 0.03
CA ILE A 48 14.97 1.21 -0.48
C ILE A 48 15.94 2.38 -0.41
N CYS A 49 16.73 2.47 0.67
CA CYS A 49 17.72 3.54 0.82
C CYS A 49 18.84 3.47 -0.23
N GLU A 50 19.25 2.26 -0.61
CA GLU A 50 20.19 1.98 -1.70
C GLU A 50 19.59 2.33 -3.05
N ASP A 51 18.40 1.81 -3.37
CA ASP A 51 17.70 2.06 -4.64
C ASP A 51 17.40 3.53 -4.89
N GLN A 52 17.09 4.29 -3.84
CA GLN A 52 16.70 5.69 -3.94
C GLN A 52 17.88 6.66 -3.88
N CYS A 53 19.10 6.17 -3.63
CA CYS A 53 20.28 7.02 -3.56
C CYS A 53 20.68 7.52 -4.96
N PRO A 54 20.58 8.82 -5.25
CA PRO A 54 20.87 9.35 -6.59
C PRO A 54 22.35 9.21 -6.97
N THR A 55 23.25 9.09 -5.99
CA THR A 55 24.70 8.92 -6.21
C THR A 55 25.18 7.48 -5.97
N GLY A 56 24.29 6.56 -5.58
CA GLY A 56 24.65 5.18 -5.23
C GLY A 56 25.59 5.06 -4.01
N ALA A 57 25.61 6.07 -3.14
CA ALA A 57 26.52 6.18 -2.02
C ALA A 57 26.12 5.38 -0.77
N ILE A 58 24.95 4.74 -0.76
CA ILE A 58 24.50 3.86 0.33
C ILE A 58 24.16 2.51 -0.28
N ARG A 59 24.61 1.44 0.38
CA ARG A 59 24.35 0.04 -0.01
C ARG A 59 23.98 -0.79 1.19
N LEU A 60 23.26 -1.89 0.98
CA LEU A 60 23.17 -2.93 1.99
C LEU A 60 24.50 -3.66 2.13
N SER A 61 24.81 -4.12 3.35
CA SER A 61 26.04 -4.87 3.60
C SER A 61 25.97 -6.28 3.04
N GLU A 62 27.09 -6.83 2.55
CA GLU A 62 27.11 -8.19 2.00
C GLU A 62 26.63 -9.21 3.05
N GLY A 63 25.49 -9.87 2.75
CA GLY A 63 24.76 -10.76 3.66
C GLY A 63 23.35 -10.29 4.05
N ALA A 64 22.98 -9.04 3.75
CA ALA A 64 21.70 -8.41 4.09
C ALA A 64 20.53 -8.70 3.11
N MET A 65 20.77 -9.50 2.07
CA MET A 65 19.75 -9.86 1.08
C MET A 65 19.89 -11.35 0.76
N GLY A 66 18.83 -12.11 0.99
CA GLY A 66 18.53 -13.18 0.06
C GLY A 66 18.46 -12.54 -1.32
N GLU A 67 19.22 -13.06 -2.26
CA GLU A 67 19.41 -12.52 -3.61
C GLU A 67 18.12 -11.88 -4.14
N ILE A 68 18.11 -10.54 -4.33
CA ILE A 68 17.10 -9.91 -5.17
C ILE A 68 17.39 -10.41 -6.58
N SER A 69 16.68 -11.46 -6.99
CA SER A 69 16.59 -11.77 -8.40
C SER A 69 15.87 -10.59 -9.06
N LYS A 70 16.62 -9.68 -9.66
CA LYS A 70 16.12 -8.78 -10.73
C LYS A 70 15.78 -9.60 -11.99
N GLU A 71 15.39 -10.86 -11.84
CA GLU A 71 14.59 -11.53 -12.84
C GLU A 71 13.25 -10.82 -12.83
N ASN A 72 13.17 -9.82 -13.72
CA ASN A 72 11.99 -9.04 -14.03
C ASN A 72 10.76 -9.93 -13.90
N ILE A 73 9.97 -9.79 -12.82
CA ILE A 73 8.62 -10.35 -12.84
C ILE A 73 7.90 -9.55 -13.92
N ARG A 74 7.88 -10.10 -15.13
CA ARG A 74 7.04 -9.58 -16.19
C ARG A 74 5.62 -9.90 -15.75
N GLY A 75 4.96 -8.90 -15.19
CA GLY A 75 3.55 -9.02 -14.84
C GLY A 75 2.74 -9.39 -16.07
N ASP A 76 1.58 -9.98 -15.83
CA ASP A 76 0.61 -10.23 -16.89
C ASP A 76 0.27 -8.89 -17.57
N GLU A 77 0.21 -8.88 -18.90
CA GLU A 77 -0.09 -7.68 -19.69
C GLU A 77 -1.41 -7.02 -19.23
N LYS A 78 -2.37 -7.81 -18.73
CA LYS A 78 -3.59 -7.30 -18.11
C LYS A 78 -3.29 -6.37 -16.94
N TYR A 79 -2.44 -6.79 -16.00
CA TYR A 79 -2.16 -6.04 -14.77
C TYR A 79 -1.22 -4.88 -15.00
N VAL A 80 -0.24 -5.02 -15.90
CA VAL A 80 0.61 -3.91 -16.36
C VAL A 80 -0.26 -2.80 -16.95
N LYS A 81 -1.12 -3.14 -17.91
CA LYS A 81 -2.00 -2.17 -18.56
C LYS A 81 -3.01 -1.55 -17.60
N ALA A 82 -3.60 -2.35 -16.70
CA ALA A 82 -4.52 -1.83 -15.70
C ALA A 82 -3.84 -0.85 -14.73
N ALA A 83 -2.60 -1.15 -14.32
CA ALA A 83 -1.81 -0.26 -13.47
C ALA A 83 -1.51 1.07 -14.18
N GLU A 84 -1.08 1.03 -15.44
CA GLU A 84 -0.87 2.21 -16.28
C GLU A 84 -2.16 3.02 -16.47
N ASP A 85 -3.24 2.35 -16.87
CA ASP A 85 -4.55 2.97 -17.09
C ASP A 85 -5.02 3.70 -15.82
N ILE A 86 -5.04 3.04 -14.66
CA ILE A 86 -5.46 3.68 -13.40
C ILE A 86 -4.55 4.87 -13.11
N THR A 87 -3.23 4.69 -13.14
CA THR A 87 -2.26 5.72 -12.78
C THR A 87 -2.45 6.97 -13.64
N THR A 88 -2.52 6.81 -14.96
CA THR A 88 -2.67 7.94 -15.89
C THR A 88 -4.07 8.54 -15.86
N LEU A 89 -5.12 7.72 -15.81
CA LEU A 89 -6.51 8.20 -15.86
C LEU A 89 -6.90 8.99 -14.62
N ILE A 90 -6.27 8.78 -13.46
CA ILE A 90 -6.54 9.60 -12.26
C ILE A 90 -5.33 10.43 -11.80
N GLY A 91 -4.21 10.36 -12.51
CA GLY A 91 -3.00 11.16 -12.22
C GLY A 91 -2.38 10.80 -10.88
N MET A 92 -2.21 9.50 -10.60
CA MET A 92 -1.54 9.03 -9.38
C MET A 92 -0.02 9.20 -9.46
N GLU A 93 0.59 9.47 -8.31
CA GLU A 93 2.05 9.56 -8.17
C GLU A 93 2.67 8.19 -7.83
N LYS A 94 1.93 7.35 -7.11
CA LYS A 94 2.32 5.99 -6.70
C LYS A 94 1.58 4.95 -7.55
N PRO A 95 2.21 3.82 -7.90
CA PRO A 95 1.53 2.77 -8.65
C PRO A 95 0.44 2.10 -7.78
N PRO A 96 -0.62 1.54 -8.41
CA PRO A 96 -1.49 0.58 -7.75
C PRO A 96 -0.71 -0.60 -7.20
N ILE A 97 -1.09 -1.12 -6.03
CA ILE A 97 -0.35 -2.18 -5.32
C ILE A 97 -1.23 -3.43 -5.30
N GLY A 98 -0.73 -4.56 -5.78
CA GLY A 98 -1.40 -5.84 -5.61
C GLY A 98 -1.05 -6.46 -4.26
N VAL A 99 -2.05 -7.06 -3.61
CA VAL A 99 -1.89 -7.87 -2.40
C VAL A 99 -2.56 -9.22 -2.62
N THR A 100 -1.86 -10.30 -2.28
CA THR A 100 -2.39 -11.67 -2.31
C THR A 100 -2.06 -12.39 -1.02
N MET A 101 -3.02 -13.14 -0.51
CA MET A 101 -2.82 -14.04 0.62
C MET A 101 -2.24 -15.36 0.13
N VAL A 102 -1.10 -15.77 0.67
CA VAL A 102 -0.53 -17.10 0.40
C VAL A 102 -1.29 -18.11 1.23
N LYS A 103 -2.00 -19.04 0.57
CA LYS A 103 -2.81 -20.06 1.25
C LYS A 103 -1.94 -21.18 1.83
N PRO A 104 -2.38 -21.89 2.88
CA PRO A 104 -1.70 -23.09 3.35
C PRO A 104 -1.45 -24.09 2.22
N GLY A 105 -0.21 -24.56 2.07
CA GLY A 105 0.19 -25.51 1.02
C GLY A 105 0.41 -24.90 -0.37
N GLN A 106 0.19 -23.59 -0.55
CA GLN A 106 0.50 -22.89 -1.80
C GLN A 106 1.99 -22.56 -1.87
N SER A 107 2.63 -22.85 -3.01
CA SER A 107 3.99 -22.41 -3.29
C SER A 107 4.06 -20.90 -3.50
N VAL A 108 5.10 -20.27 -2.96
CA VAL A 108 5.39 -18.85 -3.18
C VAL A 108 5.99 -18.70 -4.58
N PRO A 109 5.43 -17.85 -5.46
CA PRO A 109 6.01 -17.59 -6.76
C PRO A 109 7.37 -16.87 -6.63
N GLY A 110 8.28 -17.13 -7.59
CA GLY A 110 9.58 -16.45 -7.65
C GLY A 110 9.45 -14.93 -7.87
N GLY A 111 10.55 -14.21 -7.61
CA GLY A 111 10.67 -12.75 -7.80
C GLY A 111 10.17 -11.89 -6.63
N PHE A 112 9.55 -12.48 -5.61
CA PHE A 112 9.19 -11.78 -4.38
C PHE A 112 10.29 -11.93 -3.33
N ALA A 113 10.88 -10.82 -2.90
CA ALA A 113 11.95 -10.82 -1.92
C ALA A 113 11.43 -11.10 -0.50
N LEU A 114 12.21 -11.87 0.26
CA LEU A 114 12.06 -12.01 1.70
C LEU A 114 12.78 -10.86 2.40
N LEU A 115 12.22 -10.39 3.51
CA LEU A 115 12.87 -9.38 4.34
C LEU A 115 13.79 -10.03 5.38
N GLY A 116 14.88 -9.35 5.73
CA GLY A 116 15.80 -9.78 6.79
C GLY A 116 15.20 -9.66 8.20
N SER A 117 14.14 -8.87 8.38
CA SER A 117 13.46 -8.74 9.67
C SER A 117 11.94 -8.50 9.55
N PRO A 118 11.17 -8.75 10.63
CA PRO A 118 9.71 -8.60 10.61
C PRO A 118 9.25 -7.19 10.26
N THR A 119 8.17 -7.10 9.48
CA THR A 119 7.59 -5.85 9.02
C THR A 119 6.10 -5.73 9.34
N ARG A 120 5.57 -4.52 9.30
CA ARG A 120 4.13 -4.26 9.40
C ARG A 120 3.52 -4.31 8.00
N HIS A 121 2.29 -4.80 7.88
CA HIS A 121 1.61 -4.84 6.58
C HIS A 121 1.46 -3.45 5.91
N CYS A 122 1.22 -2.40 6.70
CA CYS A 122 1.22 -1.03 6.16
C CYS A 122 2.58 -0.60 5.61
N VAL A 123 3.67 -1.09 6.20
CA VAL A 123 5.03 -0.84 5.74
C VAL A 123 5.30 -1.60 4.44
N SER A 124 4.90 -2.87 4.33
CA SER A 124 5.07 -3.63 3.08
C SER A 124 4.31 -2.99 1.91
N ILE A 125 3.11 -2.44 2.15
CA ILE A 125 2.36 -1.65 1.14
C ILE A 125 3.16 -0.41 0.75
N HIS A 126 3.74 0.32 1.71
CA HIS A 126 4.56 1.47 1.40
C HIS A 126 5.80 1.10 0.58
N MET A 127 6.52 0.04 0.96
CA MET A 127 7.67 -0.46 0.20
C MET A 127 7.26 -0.83 -1.23
N ALA A 128 6.11 -1.48 -1.41
CA ALA A 128 5.56 -1.77 -2.74
C ALA A 128 5.16 -0.52 -3.51
N SER A 129 4.65 0.53 -2.84
CA SER A 129 4.40 1.84 -3.48
C SER A 129 5.66 2.51 -4.01
N LEU A 130 6.83 2.06 -3.55
CA LEU A 130 8.16 2.50 -4.00
C LEU A 130 8.83 1.52 -4.97
N GLY A 131 8.14 0.43 -5.36
CA GLY A 131 8.61 -0.53 -6.35
C GLY A 131 9.00 -1.90 -5.83
N ALA A 132 9.01 -2.14 -4.51
CA ALA A 132 9.43 -3.43 -3.96
C ALA A 132 8.38 -4.54 -4.21
N ALA A 133 8.84 -5.74 -4.56
CA ALA A 133 8.02 -6.95 -4.59
C ALA A 133 8.41 -7.87 -3.43
N LEU A 134 7.49 -8.09 -2.49
CA LEU A 134 7.78 -8.69 -1.19
C LEU A 134 6.91 -9.91 -0.91
N TYR A 135 7.54 -10.97 -0.43
CA TYR A 135 6.86 -12.04 0.28
C TYR A 135 7.07 -11.83 1.78
N VAL A 136 5.96 -11.68 2.51
CA VAL A 136 5.97 -11.52 3.97
C VAL A 136 5.30 -12.76 4.59
N PRO A 137 6.08 -13.76 5.05
CA PRO A 137 5.54 -14.95 5.68
C PRO A 137 4.90 -14.61 7.05
N ALA A 138 4.08 -15.52 7.57
CA ALA A 138 3.31 -15.34 8.79
C ALA A 138 4.14 -14.85 9.99
N GLU A 139 5.34 -15.42 10.17
CA GLU A 139 6.29 -15.09 11.23
C GLU A 139 6.90 -13.69 11.09
N GLN A 140 6.98 -13.16 9.87
CA GLN A 140 7.50 -11.81 9.60
C GLN A 140 6.43 -10.72 9.68
N HIS A 141 5.15 -11.06 9.84
CA HIS A 141 4.13 -10.05 10.16
C HIS A 141 4.24 -9.61 11.62
N ALA A 142 4.77 -8.39 11.84
CA ALA A 142 5.06 -7.84 13.16
C ALA A 142 3.80 -7.35 13.91
N CYS A 143 2.72 -7.00 13.20
CA CYS A 143 1.51 -6.46 13.82
C CYS A 143 0.47 -7.56 14.07
N ALA A 144 0.15 -7.82 15.35
CA ALA A 144 -0.84 -8.83 15.73
C ALA A 144 -2.26 -8.54 15.18
N ALA A 145 -2.65 -7.26 15.15
CA ALA A 145 -3.93 -6.86 14.57
C ALA A 145 -3.98 -7.12 13.05
N ALA A 146 -2.87 -6.87 12.34
CA ALA A 146 -2.77 -7.18 10.92
C ALA A 146 -2.82 -8.70 10.67
N LYS A 147 -2.09 -9.51 11.47
CA LYS A 147 -2.16 -10.98 11.37
C LYS A 147 -3.58 -11.51 11.52
N ALA A 148 -4.34 -10.96 12.46
CA ALA A 148 -5.74 -11.32 12.64
C ALA A 148 -6.63 -10.88 11.48
N ALA A 149 -6.49 -9.64 11.00
CA ALA A 149 -7.27 -9.12 9.87
C ALA A 149 -7.02 -9.92 8.59
N LEU A 150 -5.77 -10.28 8.34
CA LEU A 150 -5.30 -11.02 7.16
C LEU A 150 -5.52 -12.54 7.28
N GLY A 151 -6.16 -13.05 8.34
CA GLY A 151 -6.47 -14.48 8.46
C GLY A 151 -5.26 -15.38 8.75
N ILE A 152 -4.14 -14.80 9.22
CA ILE A 152 -2.90 -15.53 9.54
C ILE A 152 -3.00 -16.19 10.92
N SER A 153 -3.48 -15.46 11.93
CA SER A 153 -3.57 -15.96 13.30
C SER A 153 -4.79 -15.41 14.02
N GLU A 154 -5.13 -16.00 15.16
CA GLU A 154 -6.09 -15.38 16.06
C GLU A 154 -5.55 -14.06 16.62
N LEU A 155 -6.48 -13.19 17.02
CA LEU A 155 -6.13 -11.98 17.74
C LEU A 155 -5.70 -12.35 19.18
N PRO A 156 -4.50 -11.98 19.64
CA PRO A 156 -4.05 -12.34 20.98
C PRO A 156 -5.01 -11.84 22.07
N GLU A 157 -5.16 -12.61 23.15
CA GLU A 157 -6.16 -12.34 24.20
C GLU A 157 -6.09 -10.92 24.75
N LYS A 158 -4.88 -10.41 25.02
CA LYS A 158 -4.69 -9.06 25.54
C LYS A 158 -5.11 -7.96 24.57
N VAL A 159 -5.16 -8.26 23.26
CA VAL A 159 -5.66 -7.32 22.24
C VAL A 159 -7.16 -7.48 22.09
N ARG A 160 -7.65 -8.73 22.08
CA ARG A 160 -9.08 -9.06 22.02
C ARG A 160 -9.88 -8.51 23.20
N SER A 161 -9.32 -8.59 24.40
CA SER A 161 -9.93 -8.07 25.63
C SER A 161 -9.93 -6.54 25.71
N GLY A 162 -9.32 -5.85 24.75
CA GLY A 162 -9.20 -4.40 24.73
C GLY A 162 -8.08 -3.83 25.61
N LYS A 163 -7.38 -4.66 26.39
CA LYS A 163 -6.30 -4.21 27.29
C LYS A 163 -5.18 -3.47 26.57
N ILE A 164 -4.62 -4.07 25.52
CA ILE A 164 -3.54 -3.45 24.73
C ILE A 164 -4.03 -2.19 24.00
N PRO A 165 -5.15 -2.21 23.23
CA PRO A 165 -5.65 -0.99 22.59
C PRO A 165 -5.95 0.15 23.57
N TYR A 166 -6.50 -0.16 24.76
CA TYR A 166 -6.73 0.84 25.81
C TYR A 166 -5.43 1.43 26.35
N MET A 167 -4.43 0.60 26.67
CA MET A 167 -3.11 1.08 27.12
C MET A 167 -2.42 1.98 26.08
N HIS A 168 -2.71 1.77 24.79
CA HIS A 168 -2.23 2.63 23.69
C HIS A 168 -3.13 3.84 23.40
N GLY A 169 -4.14 4.13 24.25
CA GLY A 169 -5.00 5.30 24.12
C GLY A 169 -6.03 5.23 22.99
N LEU A 170 -6.31 4.04 22.44
CA LEU A 170 -7.24 3.88 21.32
C LEU A 170 -8.72 3.92 21.73
N ALA A 171 -9.01 3.83 23.03
CA ALA A 171 -10.37 3.89 23.55
C ALA A 171 -10.39 4.47 24.97
N SER A 172 -11.55 4.95 25.42
CA SER A 172 -11.74 5.49 26.76
C SER A 172 -11.77 4.43 27.88
N SER A 173 -11.90 3.15 27.52
CA SER A 173 -11.91 2.01 28.45
C SER A 173 -11.51 0.71 27.74
N GLU A 174 -11.08 -0.31 28.49
CA GLU A 174 -10.84 -1.65 27.96
C GLU A 174 -12.11 -2.24 27.30
N GLN A 175 -13.28 -2.01 27.88
CA GLN A 175 -14.55 -2.50 27.32
C GLN A 175 -14.88 -1.83 25.98
N ALA A 176 -14.63 -0.52 25.84
CA ALA A 176 -14.80 0.16 24.57
C ALA A 176 -13.79 -0.38 23.53
N ALA A 177 -12.54 -0.54 23.92
CA ALA A 177 -11.52 -1.16 23.07
C ALA A 177 -11.89 -2.59 22.62
N ALA A 178 -12.43 -3.42 23.52
CA ALA A 178 -12.84 -4.79 23.21
C ALA A 178 -13.96 -4.82 22.16
N ARG A 179 -14.98 -3.95 22.30
CA ARG A 179 -16.06 -3.82 21.30
C ARG A 179 -15.53 -3.38 19.94
N ILE A 180 -14.65 -2.38 19.92
CA ILE A 180 -14.00 -1.92 18.69
C ILE A 180 -13.26 -3.08 18.03
N MET A 181 -12.44 -3.81 18.80
CA MET A 181 -11.69 -4.93 18.26
C MET A 181 -12.60 -6.05 17.74
N ALA A 182 -13.74 -6.33 18.38
CA ALA A 182 -14.69 -7.36 17.96
C ALA A 182 -15.29 -7.11 16.58
N GLU A 183 -15.55 -5.84 16.23
CA GLU A 183 -16.16 -5.44 14.94
C GLU A 183 -15.17 -5.37 13.78
N VAL A 184 -13.86 -5.45 14.06
CA VAL A 184 -12.83 -5.37 13.02
C VAL A 184 -13.02 -6.52 12.01
N PRO A 185 -13.16 -6.22 10.71
CA PRO A 185 -13.26 -7.23 9.68
C PRO A 185 -11.99 -8.09 9.61
N ARG A 186 -12.17 -9.42 9.64
CA ARG A 186 -11.09 -10.41 9.53
C ARG A 186 -11.43 -11.49 8.52
N LEU A 187 -10.41 -11.91 7.78
CA LEU A 187 -10.44 -13.16 7.02
C LEU A 187 -10.47 -14.37 7.97
N PRO A 188 -10.90 -15.56 7.48
CA PRO A 188 -10.93 -16.76 8.31
C PRO A 188 -9.56 -17.07 8.90
N VAL A 189 -9.51 -17.43 10.17
CA VAL A 189 -8.25 -17.77 10.86
C VAL A 189 -7.60 -18.98 10.19
N GLY A 190 -6.29 -18.89 9.93
CA GLY A 190 -5.53 -19.93 9.23
C GLY A 190 -5.76 -20.00 7.72
N SER A 191 -6.53 -19.05 7.14
CA SER A 191 -6.72 -19.00 5.68
C SER A 191 -5.49 -18.53 4.92
N ALA A 192 -4.50 -17.95 5.61
CA ALA A 192 -3.26 -17.48 5.03
C ALA A 192 -2.03 -17.82 5.88
N VAL A 193 -0.90 -18.07 5.21
CA VAL A 193 0.43 -18.30 5.81
C VAL A 193 1.44 -17.21 5.44
N GLY A 194 0.99 -16.15 4.78
CA GLY A 194 1.80 -15.00 4.40
C GLY A 194 1.10 -14.12 3.37
N THR A 195 1.78 -13.08 2.92
CA THR A 195 1.28 -12.15 1.90
C THR A 195 2.31 -11.90 0.81
N LEU A 196 1.87 -11.82 -0.43
CA LEU A 196 2.61 -11.20 -1.54
C LEU A 196 2.15 -9.76 -1.68
N VAL A 197 3.09 -8.82 -1.72
CA VAL A 197 2.81 -7.38 -1.83
C VAL A 197 3.79 -6.75 -2.82
N ALA A 198 3.29 -6.19 -3.92
CA ALA A 198 4.11 -5.60 -4.98
C ALA A 198 3.32 -4.56 -5.79
N PRO A 199 3.97 -3.71 -6.62
CA PRO A 199 3.26 -3.00 -7.67
C PRO A 199 2.37 -3.95 -8.48
N LEU A 200 1.16 -3.52 -8.85
CA LEU A 200 0.22 -4.33 -9.62
C LEU A 200 0.84 -4.81 -10.94
N SER A 201 1.68 -3.99 -11.57
CA SER A 201 2.41 -4.32 -12.79
C SER A 201 3.43 -5.46 -12.63
N SER A 202 3.75 -5.87 -11.40
CA SER A 202 4.65 -6.99 -11.09
C SER A 202 3.89 -8.30 -10.84
N PHE A 203 2.57 -8.32 -10.90
CA PHE A 203 1.79 -9.54 -10.70
C PHE A 203 1.65 -10.34 -12.00
N SER A 204 2.12 -11.59 -12.00
CA SER A 204 1.90 -12.58 -13.08
C SER A 204 0.66 -13.45 -12.86
N VAL A 205 0.12 -13.44 -11.65
CA VAL A 205 -1.13 -14.11 -11.26
C VAL A 205 -2.08 -13.10 -10.66
N ALA A 206 -3.38 -13.42 -10.64
CA ALA A 206 -4.38 -12.53 -10.09
C ALA A 206 -4.10 -12.20 -8.62
N PRO A 207 -3.99 -10.90 -8.26
CA PRO A 207 -3.99 -10.52 -6.87
C PRO A 207 -5.38 -10.75 -6.25
N ASP A 208 -5.48 -10.86 -4.93
CA ASP A 208 -6.80 -10.88 -4.28
C ASP A 208 -7.42 -9.47 -4.26
N VAL A 209 -6.58 -8.46 -3.99
CA VAL A 209 -6.99 -7.06 -3.89
C VAL A 209 -5.92 -6.13 -4.45
N ILE A 210 -6.37 -5.02 -5.03
CA ILE A 210 -5.55 -3.90 -5.48
C ILE A 210 -5.77 -2.74 -4.51
N ILE A 211 -4.70 -2.23 -3.93
CA ILE A 211 -4.69 -1.09 -3.03
C ILE A 211 -4.14 0.13 -3.76
N LEU A 212 -4.90 1.22 -3.74
CA LEU A 212 -4.48 2.52 -4.23
C LEU A 212 -4.09 3.40 -3.05
N VAL A 213 -2.86 3.95 -3.07
CA VAL A 213 -2.44 5.05 -2.19
C VAL A 213 -2.73 6.35 -2.93
N THR A 214 -3.74 7.11 -2.46
CA THR A 214 -4.39 8.10 -3.32
C THR A 214 -4.85 9.34 -2.57
N LYS A 215 -5.01 10.46 -3.29
CA LYS A 215 -5.61 11.69 -2.76
C LYS A 215 -7.15 11.64 -2.84
N PRO A 216 -7.90 12.39 -2.02
CA PRO A 216 -9.37 12.38 -2.03
C PRO A 216 -10.00 12.60 -3.41
N LYS A 217 -9.46 13.52 -4.22
CA LYS A 217 -9.94 13.78 -5.58
C LYS A 217 -9.81 12.55 -6.48
N GLN A 218 -8.75 11.78 -6.33
CA GLN A 218 -8.50 10.57 -7.11
C GLN A 218 -9.41 9.42 -6.66
N ALA A 219 -9.60 9.24 -5.34
CA ALA A 219 -10.57 8.30 -4.79
C ALA A 219 -12.01 8.59 -5.28
N MET A 220 -12.40 9.86 -5.34
CA MET A 220 -13.70 10.28 -5.90
C MET A 220 -13.87 9.79 -7.35
N TRP A 221 -12.82 9.81 -8.17
CA TRP A 221 -12.90 9.28 -9.54
C TRP A 221 -13.11 7.78 -9.59
N VAL A 222 -12.51 7.02 -8.67
CA VAL A 222 -12.79 5.58 -8.54
C VAL A 222 -14.24 5.34 -8.15
N ALA A 223 -14.78 6.11 -7.19
CA ALA A 223 -16.19 6.03 -6.82
C ALA A 223 -17.11 6.35 -8.02
N ASN A 224 -16.82 7.41 -8.76
CA ASN A 224 -17.58 7.77 -9.97
C ASN A 224 -17.48 6.70 -11.05
N ALA A 225 -16.33 6.04 -11.22
CA ALA A 225 -16.15 4.98 -12.21
C ALA A 225 -17.07 3.79 -11.96
N LEU A 226 -17.29 3.43 -10.68
CA LEU A 226 -18.22 2.38 -10.29
C LEU A 226 -19.68 2.75 -10.57
N LEU A 227 -20.02 4.04 -10.43
CA LEU A 227 -21.36 4.56 -10.70
C LEU A 227 -21.64 4.72 -12.20
N PHE A 228 -20.62 5.07 -12.99
CA PHE A 228 -20.76 5.46 -14.39
C PHE A 228 -21.41 4.39 -15.27
N GLU A 229 -21.02 3.12 -15.10
CA GLU A 229 -21.52 2.02 -15.95
C GLU A 229 -22.87 1.49 -15.48
N ASN A 230 -23.09 1.43 -14.18
CA ASN A 230 -24.19 0.63 -13.61
C ASN A 230 -25.39 1.47 -13.17
N GLY A 231 -25.28 2.81 -13.11
CA GLY A 231 -26.34 3.71 -12.63
C GLY A 231 -26.88 3.32 -11.24
N SER A 232 -26.08 2.58 -10.46
CA SER A 232 -26.49 1.79 -9.29
C SER A 232 -26.17 2.52 -7.97
N PRO A 233 -26.67 2.05 -6.81
CA PRO A 233 -26.87 2.90 -5.64
C PRO A 233 -25.56 3.40 -5.02
N ARG A 234 -25.70 4.35 -4.09
CA ARG A 234 -24.60 5.04 -3.41
C ARG A 234 -23.50 4.07 -2.95
N ILE A 235 -22.26 4.50 -3.09
CA ILE A 235 -21.09 3.81 -2.54
C ILE A 235 -21.19 3.78 -1.01
N THR A 236 -21.04 2.59 -0.43
CA THR A 236 -20.94 2.40 1.03
C THR A 236 -19.50 2.08 1.38
N ALA A 237 -18.90 2.89 2.26
CA ALA A 237 -17.57 2.65 2.80
C ALA A 237 -17.67 2.17 4.25
N ASN A 238 -16.89 1.13 4.60
CA ASN A 238 -16.80 0.59 5.94
C ASN A 238 -15.37 0.78 6.47
N PHE A 239 -15.21 1.63 7.49
CA PHE A 239 -13.92 1.87 8.13
C PHE A 239 -14.10 2.27 9.59
N ALA A 240 -13.08 1.99 10.41
CA ALA A 240 -13.07 2.32 11.84
C ALA A 240 -12.08 3.46 12.19
N GLY A 241 -11.39 4.05 11.20
CA GLY A 241 -10.26 4.97 11.43
C GLY A 241 -9.02 4.27 12.02
N MET A 242 -9.09 2.95 12.18
CA MET A 242 -8.02 2.07 12.62
C MET A 242 -7.99 0.82 11.74
N GLN A 243 -6.82 0.18 11.63
CA GLN A 243 -6.64 -1.02 10.79
C GLN A 243 -6.97 -0.82 9.30
N ALA A 244 -6.67 0.38 8.78
CA ALA A 244 -6.92 0.76 7.40
C ALA A 244 -6.39 -0.24 6.35
N SER A 245 -5.07 -0.44 6.27
CA SER A 245 -4.46 -1.29 5.24
C SER A 245 -4.88 -2.76 5.33
N CYS A 246 -4.86 -3.33 6.53
CA CYS A 246 -5.09 -4.76 6.73
C CYS A 246 -6.58 -5.15 6.78
N ALA A 247 -7.43 -4.32 7.38
CA ALA A 247 -8.86 -4.60 7.49
C ALA A 247 -9.65 -3.87 6.41
N ASP A 248 -9.64 -2.53 6.40
CA ASP A 248 -10.53 -1.73 5.56
C ASP A 248 -10.26 -1.93 4.05
N VAL A 249 -9.00 -1.94 3.60
CA VAL A 249 -8.69 -2.03 2.16
C VAL A 249 -8.11 -3.38 1.71
N THR A 250 -8.04 -4.35 2.62
CA THR A 250 -7.70 -5.74 2.28
C THR A 250 -8.81 -6.70 2.68
N ALA A 251 -9.04 -6.92 3.98
CA ALA A 251 -10.02 -7.91 4.43
C ALA A 251 -11.47 -7.58 4.02
N VAL A 252 -11.90 -6.32 4.07
CA VAL A 252 -13.26 -5.92 3.67
C VAL A 252 -13.48 -6.21 2.18
N PRO A 253 -12.68 -5.69 1.22
CA PRO A 253 -12.84 -6.01 -0.19
C PRO A 253 -12.85 -7.50 -0.49
N MET A 254 -11.97 -8.27 0.15
CA MET A 254 -11.92 -9.72 -0.05
C MET A 254 -13.18 -10.44 0.47
N LYS A 255 -13.79 -9.96 1.54
CA LYS A 255 -15.00 -10.56 2.12
C LYS A 255 -16.27 -10.16 1.40
N THR A 256 -16.39 -8.88 1.04
CA THR A 256 -17.60 -8.33 0.44
C THR A 256 -17.60 -8.45 -1.07
N GLN A 257 -16.41 -8.64 -1.68
CA GLN A 257 -16.19 -8.52 -3.12
C GLN A 257 -16.64 -7.15 -3.67
N GLU A 258 -16.62 -6.12 -2.81
CA GLU A 258 -16.93 -4.74 -3.16
C GLU A 258 -15.74 -3.81 -2.89
N VAL A 259 -15.64 -2.73 -3.66
CA VAL A 259 -14.62 -1.70 -3.45
C VAL A 259 -14.86 -1.00 -2.12
N ASN A 260 -13.80 -0.76 -1.34
CA ASN A 260 -13.89 -0.06 -0.07
C ASN A 260 -12.88 1.09 0.05
N PHE A 261 -13.24 2.11 0.84
CA PHE A 261 -12.47 3.32 1.04
C PHE A 261 -12.07 3.44 2.50
N SER A 262 -10.85 3.90 2.76
CA SER A 262 -10.37 4.17 4.12
C SER A 262 -9.61 5.48 4.17
N LEU A 263 -9.82 6.25 5.23
CA LEU A 263 -9.11 7.51 5.50
C LEU A 263 -7.63 7.30 5.89
N GLY A 264 -7.19 6.04 5.96
CA GLY A 264 -5.95 5.67 6.61
C GLY A 264 -6.12 5.56 8.12
N CYS A 265 -5.11 5.02 8.79
CA CYS A 265 -5.08 4.96 10.24
C CYS A 265 -3.73 5.45 10.77
N TYR A 266 -3.66 5.74 12.06
CA TYR A 266 -2.43 6.20 12.71
C TYR A 266 -1.21 5.33 12.36
N GLY A 267 -1.33 4.01 12.42
CA GLY A 267 -0.23 3.09 12.08
C GLY A 267 0.18 3.13 10.59
N CYS A 268 -0.75 3.45 9.69
CA CYS A 268 -0.40 3.66 8.28
C CYS A 268 0.34 4.98 8.07
N ARG A 269 0.10 6.01 8.88
CA ARG A 269 0.81 7.29 8.81
C ARG A 269 2.18 7.22 9.46
N SER A 270 2.24 6.73 10.70
CA SER A 270 3.47 6.71 11.49
C SER A 270 4.51 5.72 10.96
N ALA A 271 4.08 4.48 10.65
CA ALA A 271 4.97 3.43 10.14
C ALA A 271 4.89 3.30 8.61
N GLY A 272 3.68 3.25 8.05
CA GLY A 272 3.49 3.08 6.60
C GLY A 272 3.69 4.35 5.76
N LYS A 273 4.13 5.46 6.35
CA LYS A 273 4.42 6.75 5.67
C LYS A 273 3.29 7.29 4.77
N LEU A 274 2.04 6.96 5.08
CA LEU A 274 0.88 7.56 4.41
C LEU A 274 0.79 9.05 4.78
N SER A 275 0.86 9.94 3.79
CA SER A 275 0.85 11.40 4.03
C SER A 275 -0.54 11.91 4.43
N ASP A 276 -0.63 13.04 5.12
CA ASP A 276 -1.91 13.59 5.62
C ASP A 276 -2.95 13.86 4.52
N GLU A 277 -2.51 14.05 3.28
CA GLU A 277 -3.37 14.23 2.11
C GLU A 277 -3.77 12.91 1.43
N GLU A 278 -3.17 11.79 1.84
CA GLU A 278 -3.40 10.48 1.26
C GLU A 278 -4.37 9.64 2.09
N MET A 279 -5.11 8.82 1.37
CA MET A 279 -6.06 7.83 1.83
C MET A 279 -5.89 6.54 1.01
N TYR A 280 -6.65 5.50 1.34
CA TYR A 280 -6.63 4.23 0.62
C TYR A 280 -7.96 3.91 -0.08
N VAL A 281 -7.84 3.19 -1.19
CA VAL A 281 -8.95 2.48 -1.83
C VAL A 281 -8.54 1.03 -2.04
N GLY A 282 -9.36 0.09 -1.59
CA GLY A 282 -9.17 -1.35 -1.82
C GLY A 282 -10.17 -1.84 -2.86
N ILE A 283 -9.67 -2.43 -3.95
CA ILE A 283 -10.44 -2.90 -5.10
C ILE A 283 -10.23 -4.41 -5.21
N PRO A 284 -11.25 -5.26 -5.00
CA PRO A 284 -11.10 -6.69 -5.24
C PRO A 284 -10.84 -6.92 -6.73
N VAL A 285 -10.03 -7.91 -7.07
CA VAL A 285 -9.56 -8.11 -8.45
C VAL A 285 -10.69 -8.27 -9.47
N ASP A 286 -11.81 -8.85 -9.06
CA ASP A 286 -13.01 -9.02 -9.89
C ASP A 286 -13.66 -7.68 -10.31
N LYS A 287 -13.39 -6.60 -9.57
CA LYS A 287 -13.87 -5.24 -9.89
C LYS A 287 -12.86 -4.40 -10.66
N LEU A 288 -11.63 -4.89 -10.87
CA LEU A 288 -10.56 -4.13 -11.54
C LEU A 288 -10.98 -3.68 -12.95
N ASP A 289 -11.49 -4.61 -13.76
CA ASP A 289 -11.88 -4.31 -15.14
C ASP A 289 -13.03 -3.30 -15.20
N ALA A 290 -13.98 -3.38 -14.26
CA ALA A 290 -15.09 -2.44 -14.15
C ALA A 290 -14.61 -1.03 -13.77
N VAL A 291 -13.68 -0.91 -12.82
CA VAL A 291 -13.08 0.38 -12.44
C VAL A 291 -12.34 0.99 -13.63
N VAL A 292 -11.47 0.23 -14.30
CA VAL A 292 -10.72 0.72 -15.47
C VAL A 292 -11.66 1.17 -16.59
N LYS A 293 -12.69 0.37 -16.90
CA LYS A 293 -13.70 0.71 -17.90
C LYS A 293 -14.42 2.02 -17.55
N GLY A 294 -14.89 2.14 -16.31
CA GLY A 294 -15.59 3.33 -15.82
C GLY A 294 -14.71 4.59 -15.87
N LEU A 295 -13.44 4.49 -15.46
CA LEU A 295 -12.49 5.61 -15.56
C LEU A 295 -12.26 6.06 -17.01
N LYS A 296 -12.11 5.12 -17.96
CA LYS A 296 -12.01 5.43 -19.39
C LYS A 296 -13.27 6.05 -19.95
N GLY A 297 -14.44 5.59 -19.49
CA GLY A 297 -15.74 6.16 -19.83
C GLY A 297 -15.83 7.62 -19.40
N LEU A 298 -15.54 7.90 -18.13
CA LEU A 298 -15.54 9.24 -17.55
C LEU A 298 -14.59 10.19 -18.28
N ARG A 299 -13.34 9.77 -18.53
CA ARG A 299 -12.36 10.62 -19.23
C ARG A 299 -12.79 10.97 -20.65
N ARG A 300 -13.38 10.02 -21.38
CA ARG A 300 -13.93 10.29 -22.72
C ARG A 300 -15.14 11.23 -22.67
N ALA A 301 -16.01 11.09 -21.67
CA ALA A 301 -17.16 11.98 -21.50
C ALA A 301 -16.74 13.41 -21.16
N MET A 302 -15.78 13.57 -20.25
CA MET A 302 -15.26 14.88 -19.85
C MET A 302 -14.49 15.58 -20.97
N GLY A 303 -13.64 14.88 -21.72
CA GLY A 303 -12.93 15.49 -22.85
C GLY A 303 -13.89 16.08 -23.89
N LYS A 304 -15.03 15.44 -24.13
CA LYS A 304 -16.08 15.99 -25.00
C LYS A 304 -16.74 17.26 -24.44
N LEU A 305 -16.89 17.35 -23.12
CA LEU A 305 -17.44 18.54 -22.46
C LEU A 305 -16.44 19.70 -22.50
N ASP A 306 -15.15 19.43 -22.30
CA ASP A 306 -14.09 20.43 -22.43
C ASP A 306 -14.05 20.99 -23.86
N ASP A 307 -14.09 20.12 -24.87
CA ASP A 307 -14.14 20.51 -26.28
C ASP A 307 -15.43 21.28 -26.66
N ALA A 308 -16.56 20.96 -26.02
CA ALA A 308 -17.83 21.65 -26.25
C ALA A 308 -17.85 23.02 -25.57
N GLY A 309 -17.33 23.12 -24.34
CA GLY A 309 -17.18 24.38 -23.61
C GLY A 309 -16.26 25.36 -24.34
N GLN A 310 -15.14 24.87 -24.89
CA GLN A 310 -14.24 25.67 -25.72
C GLN A 310 -14.94 26.19 -27.00
N ARG A 311 -15.73 25.36 -27.68
CA ARG A 311 -16.50 25.77 -28.87
C ARG A 311 -17.62 26.77 -28.54
N GLU A 312 -18.31 26.60 -27.41
CA GLU A 312 -19.30 27.58 -26.95
C GLU A 312 -18.65 28.92 -26.59
N GLU A 313 -17.47 28.91 -25.97
CA GLU A 313 -16.74 30.12 -25.59
C GLU A 313 -16.15 30.84 -26.82
N GLU A 314 -15.71 30.10 -27.84
CA GLU A 314 -15.30 30.64 -29.15
C GLU A 314 -16.50 31.21 -29.93
N SER A 315 -17.65 30.54 -29.94
CA SER A 315 -18.86 31.05 -30.61
C SER A 315 -19.39 32.35 -29.99
N LYS A 316 -19.28 32.49 -28.66
CA LYS A 316 -19.61 33.74 -27.95
C LYS A 316 -18.63 34.89 -28.25
N LYS A 317 -17.35 34.58 -28.52
CA LYS A 317 -16.36 35.57 -28.97
C LYS A 317 -16.52 35.97 -30.43
N GLY A 318 -17.06 35.09 -31.29
CA GLY A 318 -17.30 35.35 -32.71
C GLY A 318 -18.55 36.19 -33.03
N CYS A 319 -19.47 36.38 -32.09
CA CYS A 319 -20.70 37.17 -32.27
C CYS A 319 -20.55 38.65 -31.85
N GLY A 320 -19.32 39.10 -31.55
CA GLY A 320 -18.99 40.45 -31.08
C GLY A 320 -18.07 41.24 -32.03
N ALA A 321 -18.12 40.97 -33.33
CA ALA A 321 -17.43 41.73 -34.38
C ALA A 321 -18.43 42.38 -35.33
#